data_AF-A0A1N7RY88-F1
#
_entry.id   AF-A0A1N7RY88-F1
#
_cell.length_a   1.000
_cell.length_b   1.000
_cell.length_c   1.000
_cell.angle_alpha   90.00
_cell.angle_beta   90.00
_cell.angle_gamma   90.00
#
_symmetry.space_group_name_H-M   'P 1'
#
loop_
_entity.id
_entity.type
_entity.pdbx_description
1 polymer ?
#
loop_
_entity_poly.entity_id
_entity_poly.type
_entity_poly.pdbx_seq_one_letter_code
_entity_poly.pdbx_strand_id
1 'polypeptide(L)'
;MVIYRPKSELTGKWLLAHTIASFMFSQGLDSPEELRKDSPMRADVLRFLLRKRAVAYWTANDWLRKSAMEGGFTLTEKGLPKVHDRLEGKPKGQPVKAAEIKSAEQVIRGASKNEALGEIEIDIP
;
A
#
# COMPACT_ATOMS: atom_id res chain seq x y z
N MET A 1 14.17 -3.05 -10.79
CA MET A 1 14.25 -2.96 -9.31
C MET A 1 13.55 -4.17 -8.70
N VAL A 2 14.09 -4.77 -7.65
CA VAL A 2 13.41 -5.85 -6.92
C VAL A 2 12.59 -5.25 -5.78
N ILE A 3 11.32 -5.66 -5.67
CA ILE A 3 10.46 -5.32 -4.53
C ILE A 3 10.13 -6.58 -3.75
N TYR A 4 9.99 -6.42 -2.43
CA TYR A 4 9.80 -7.52 -1.52
C TYR A 4 8.47 -7.40 -0.77
N ARG A 5 8.00 -8.53 -0.26
CA ARG A 5 6.87 -8.58 0.66
C ARG A 5 7.01 -9.78 1.61
N PRO A 6 6.37 -9.75 2.79
CA PRO A 6 6.31 -10.92 3.65
C PRO A 6 5.55 -12.09 3.00
N LYS A 7 6.10 -13.32 3.11
CA LYS A 7 5.42 -14.55 2.67
C LYS A 7 4.20 -14.87 3.54
N SER A 8 4.26 -14.57 4.83
CA SER A 8 3.15 -14.72 5.77
C SER A 8 1.97 -13.80 5.42
N GLU A 9 0.76 -14.20 5.76
CA GLU A 9 -0.40 -13.32 5.67
C GLU A 9 -0.30 -12.25 6.78
N LEU A 10 -0.42 -10.97 6.40
CA LEU A 10 -0.38 -9.87 7.35
C LEU A 10 -1.77 -9.64 7.94
N THR A 11 -1.80 -9.30 9.23
CA THR A 11 -3.04 -9.01 9.96
C THR A 11 -2.88 -7.76 10.83
N GLY A 12 -4.00 -7.24 11.34
CA GLY A 12 -4.03 -6.12 12.26
C GLY A 12 -3.28 -4.89 11.76
N LYS A 13 -2.53 -4.24 12.65
CA LYS A 13 -1.78 -3.01 12.35
C LYS A 13 -0.73 -3.19 11.26
N TRP A 14 -0.10 -4.37 11.19
CA TRP A 14 0.94 -4.64 10.22
C TRP A 14 0.38 -4.67 8.79
N LEU A 15 -0.80 -5.28 8.60
CA LEU A 15 -1.52 -5.21 7.33
C LEU A 15 -1.84 -3.77 6.94
N LEU A 16 -2.28 -2.94 7.89
CA LEU A 16 -2.61 -1.54 7.62
C LEU A 16 -1.36 -0.72 7.25
N ALA A 17 -0.26 -0.87 7.98
CA ALA A 17 1.00 -0.22 7.69
C ALA A 17 1.53 -0.60 6.31
N HIS A 18 1.52 -1.90 6.00
CA HIS A 18 1.95 -2.40 4.69
C HIS A 18 1.04 -1.93 3.56
N THR A 19 -0.26 -1.75 3.82
CA THR A 19 -1.19 -1.16 2.87
C THR A 19 -0.80 0.27 2.51
N ILE A 20 -0.53 1.11 3.52
CA ILE A 20 -0.15 2.51 3.28
C ILE A 20 1.20 2.58 2.56
N ALA A 21 2.19 1.82 3.03
CA ALA A 21 3.50 1.73 2.38
C ALA A 21 3.40 1.25 0.93
N SER A 22 2.49 0.32 0.62
CA SER A 22 2.25 -0.14 -0.75
C SER A 22 1.71 0.97 -1.66
N PHE A 23 0.81 1.82 -1.14
CA PHE A 23 0.30 2.96 -1.91
C PHE A 23 1.38 4.01 -2.13
N MET A 24 2.15 4.34 -1.09
CA MET A 24 3.28 5.28 -1.19
C MET A 24 4.26 4.81 -2.26
N PHE A 25 4.71 3.55 -2.14
CA PHE A 25 5.64 2.94 -3.08
C PHE A 25 5.08 2.92 -4.51
N SER A 26 3.80 2.58 -4.68
CA SER A 26 3.17 2.51 -6.01
C SER A 26 2.96 3.89 -6.67
N GLN A 27 2.94 4.97 -5.88
CA GLN A 27 2.88 6.35 -6.37
C GLN A 27 4.27 7.03 -6.43
N GLY A 28 5.33 6.34 -6.01
CA GLY A 28 6.69 6.91 -5.95
C GLY A 28 6.86 7.98 -4.87
N LEU A 29 6.20 7.82 -3.73
CA LEU A 29 6.19 8.78 -2.61
C LEU A 29 6.99 8.26 -1.42
N ASP A 30 7.60 9.19 -0.67
CA ASP A 30 8.39 8.89 0.51
C ASP A 30 7.65 9.21 1.82
N SER A 31 6.52 9.92 1.73
CA SER A 31 5.66 10.24 2.87
C SER A 31 4.19 9.83 2.63
N PRO A 32 3.49 9.28 3.65
CA PRO A 32 2.08 8.94 3.53
C PRO A 32 1.17 10.16 3.40
N GLU A 33 1.61 11.34 3.85
CA GLU A 33 0.90 12.61 3.69
C GLU A 33 0.87 13.11 2.24
N GLU A 34 1.79 12.64 1.40
CA GLU A 34 1.87 13.01 -0.01
C GLU A 34 0.91 12.22 -0.91
N LEU A 35 0.23 11.19 -0.36
CA LEU A 35 -0.68 10.33 -1.12
C LEU A 35 -1.79 11.14 -1.77
N ARG A 36 -2.02 10.89 -3.07
CA ARG A 36 -3.01 11.64 -3.85
C ARG A 36 -4.12 10.72 -4.35
N LYS A 37 -5.33 11.28 -4.41
CA LYS A 37 -6.44 10.67 -5.17
C LYS A 37 -6.15 10.77 -6.66
N ASP A 38 -6.72 9.86 -7.43
CA ASP A 38 -6.63 9.82 -8.90
C ASP A 38 -5.21 9.66 -9.48
N SER A 39 -4.18 9.59 -8.63
CA SER A 39 -2.82 9.28 -9.03
C SER A 39 -2.70 7.79 -9.42
N PRO A 40 -2.20 7.48 -10.63
CA PRO A 40 -2.10 6.12 -11.12
C PRO A 40 -1.09 5.31 -10.30
N MET A 41 -1.52 4.11 -9.89
CA MET A 41 -0.70 3.10 -9.24
C MET A 41 -0.64 1.86 -10.12
N ARG A 42 0.57 1.34 -10.32
CA ARG A 42 0.81 0.12 -11.10
C ARG A 42 0.09 -1.09 -10.51
N ALA A 43 -0.71 -1.79 -11.32
CA ALA A 43 -1.56 -2.87 -10.83
C ALA A 43 -0.81 -4.15 -10.47
N ASP A 44 0.26 -4.47 -11.19
CA ASP A 44 1.17 -5.58 -10.90
C ASP A 44 1.86 -5.40 -9.54
N VAL A 45 2.44 -4.21 -9.30
CA VAL A 45 3.07 -3.81 -8.04
C VAL A 45 2.06 -3.91 -6.90
N LEU A 46 0.90 -3.27 -7.06
CA LEU A 46 -0.11 -3.23 -6.01
C LEU A 46 -0.64 -4.64 -5.68
N ARG A 47 -0.91 -5.47 -6.69
CA ARG A 47 -1.40 -6.85 -6.46
C ARG A 47 -0.36 -7.72 -5.79
N PHE A 48 0.92 -7.53 -6.10
CA PHE A 48 1.99 -8.23 -5.41
C PHE A 48 2.04 -7.82 -3.93
N LEU A 49 2.18 -6.52 -3.65
CA LEU A 49 2.38 -6.00 -2.30
C LEU A 49 1.15 -6.20 -1.40
N LEU A 50 -0.04 -5.79 -1.87
CA LEU A 50 -1.27 -5.84 -1.07
C LEU A 50 -2.00 -7.19 -1.09
N ARG A 51 -1.65 -8.09 -2.01
CA ARG A 51 -2.41 -9.31 -2.34
C ARG A 51 -3.80 -9.01 -2.91
N LYS A 52 -4.32 -9.99 -3.67
CA LYS A 52 -5.63 -9.91 -4.33
C LYS A 52 -6.78 -9.61 -3.35
N ARG A 53 -6.74 -10.18 -2.14
CA ARG A 53 -7.80 -10.02 -1.12
C ARG A 53 -7.91 -8.58 -0.61
N ALA A 54 -6.80 -7.93 -0.29
CA ALA A 54 -6.84 -6.54 0.19
C ALA A 54 -7.24 -5.59 -0.95
N VAL A 55 -6.71 -5.79 -2.15
CA VAL A 55 -7.12 -5.01 -3.34
C VAL A 55 -8.63 -5.13 -3.55
N ALA A 56 -9.18 -6.35 -3.52
CA ALA A 56 -10.61 -6.57 -3.67
C ALA A 56 -11.45 -5.90 -2.56
N TYR A 57 -10.99 -5.96 -1.31
CA TYR A 57 -11.65 -5.29 -0.19
C TYR A 57 -11.70 -3.77 -0.39
N TRP A 58 -10.58 -3.14 -0.75
CA TRP A 58 -10.52 -1.70 -1.01
C TRP A 58 -11.40 -1.28 -2.19
N THR A 59 -11.44 -2.09 -3.24
CA THR A 59 -12.32 -1.84 -4.39
C THR A 59 -13.80 -2.02 -4.05
N ALA A 60 -14.17 -3.05 -3.28
CA ALA A 60 -15.54 -3.28 -2.85
C ALA A 60 -16.10 -2.15 -1.97
N ASN A 61 -15.22 -1.45 -1.23
CA ASN A 61 -15.59 -0.29 -0.41
C ASN A 61 -15.52 1.05 -1.17
N ASP A 62 -15.29 1.04 -2.48
CA ASP A 62 -15.16 2.25 -3.29
C ASP A 62 -14.01 3.19 -2.83
N TRP A 63 -12.97 2.62 -2.24
CA TRP A 63 -11.76 3.35 -1.80
C TRP A 63 -10.63 3.27 -2.82
N LEU A 64 -10.67 2.27 -3.70
CA LEU A 64 -9.69 2.04 -4.74
C LEU A 64 -10.41 1.65 -6.03
N ARG A 65 -10.24 2.42 -7.11
CA ARG A 65 -10.83 2.08 -8.42
C ARG A 65 -9.75 1.62 -9.40
N LYS A 66 -10.13 0.88 -10.43
CA LYS A 66 -9.25 0.62 -11.57
C LYS A 66 -9.10 1.89 -12.39
N SER A 67 -7.87 2.25 -12.74
CA SER A 67 -7.58 3.35 -13.66
C SER A 67 -8.04 2.97 -15.06
N ALA A 68 -8.69 3.90 -15.76
CA ALA A 68 -9.17 3.69 -17.12
C ALA A 68 -8.04 3.73 -18.16
N MET A 69 -6.94 4.42 -17.88
CA MET A 69 -5.93 4.73 -18.90
C MET A 69 -4.78 3.73 -18.98
N GLU A 70 -4.49 2.96 -17.93
CA GLU A 70 -3.24 2.17 -17.88
C GLU A 70 -3.35 0.83 -17.14
N GLY A 71 -4.57 0.31 -16.94
CA GLY A 71 -4.76 -0.98 -16.24
C GLY A 71 -4.35 -0.99 -14.77
N GLY A 72 -4.00 0.18 -14.22
CA GLY A 72 -3.61 0.43 -12.83
C GLY A 72 -4.78 0.58 -11.85
N PHE A 73 -4.47 1.09 -10.66
CA PHE A 73 -5.45 1.50 -9.66
C PHE A 73 -5.26 2.96 -9.27
N THR A 74 -6.31 3.61 -8.78
CA THR A 74 -6.21 4.94 -8.17
C THR A 74 -6.97 4.97 -6.85
N LEU A 75 -6.46 5.73 -5.88
CA LEU A 75 -7.24 6.07 -4.69
C LEU A 75 -8.40 6.96 -5.11
N THR A 76 -9.60 6.65 -4.63
CA THR A 76 -10.79 7.47 -4.88
C THR A 76 -10.85 8.64 -3.89
N GLU A 77 -11.79 9.56 -4.12
CA GLU A 77 -12.14 10.61 -3.18
C GLU A 77 -12.56 10.10 -1.80
N LYS A 78 -13.09 8.86 -1.70
CA LYS A 78 -13.42 8.22 -0.42
C LYS A 78 -12.24 7.45 0.18
N GLY A 79 -11.34 6.94 -0.66
CA GLY A 79 -10.21 6.13 -0.23
C GLY A 79 -9.10 6.94 0.42
N LEU A 80 -8.80 8.13 -0.12
CA LEU A 80 -7.76 8.98 0.45
C LEU A 80 -8.07 9.40 1.90
N PRO A 81 -9.29 9.87 2.25
CA PRO A 81 -9.68 10.07 3.65
C PRO A 81 -9.54 8.84 4.53
N LYS A 82 -9.72 7.61 4.00
CA LYS A 82 -9.49 6.39 4.78
C LYS A 82 -8.04 6.08 5.06
N VAL A 83 -7.12 6.57 4.22
CA VAL A 83 -5.71 6.58 4.56
C VAL A 83 -5.47 7.59 5.68
N HIS A 84 -5.96 8.82 5.55
CA HIS A 84 -5.77 9.85 6.59
C HIS A 84 -6.40 9.47 7.93
N ASP A 85 -7.60 8.87 7.95
CA ASP A 85 -8.25 8.38 9.18
C ASP A 85 -7.35 7.40 9.96
N ARG A 86 -6.55 6.59 9.25
CA ARG A 86 -5.59 5.65 9.85
C ARG A 86 -4.35 6.35 10.39
N LEU A 87 -3.88 7.39 9.72
CA LEU A 87 -2.72 8.20 10.14
C LEU A 87 -3.06 9.07 11.36
N GLU A 88 -4.24 9.68 11.35
CA GLU A 88 -4.72 10.58 12.40
C GLU A 88 -5.31 9.85 13.62
N GLY A 89 -5.48 8.52 13.52
CA GLY A 89 -6.02 7.71 14.60
C GLY A 89 -7.46 8.05 15.01
N LYS A 90 -8.27 8.50 14.04
CA LYS A 90 -9.67 8.84 14.25
C LYS A 90 -10.48 7.63 14.77
N PRO A 91 -11.59 7.86 15.50
CA PRO A 91 -12.47 6.79 15.96
C PRO A 91 -12.90 5.91 14.78
N LYS A 92 -12.72 4.58 14.91
CA LYS A 92 -12.93 3.55 13.86
C LYS A 92 -11.83 3.43 12.78
N GLY A 93 -10.81 4.28 12.79
CA GLY A 93 -9.74 4.28 11.79
C GLY A 93 -8.74 3.11 11.88
N GLN A 94 -8.65 2.42 13.03
CA GLN A 94 -7.53 1.52 13.36
C GLN A 94 -6.17 2.23 13.15
N PRO A 95 -5.66 2.97 14.16
CA PRO A 95 -4.49 3.83 14.00
C PRO A 95 -3.23 3.07 13.58
N VAL A 96 -2.44 3.69 12.73
CA VAL A 96 -1.09 3.23 12.33
C VAL A 96 -0.09 4.36 12.57
N LYS A 97 1.03 4.05 13.23
CA LYS A 97 2.11 5.00 13.50
C LYS A 97 3.06 5.10 12.31
N ALA A 98 3.67 6.28 12.12
CA ALA A 98 4.70 6.51 11.10
C ALA A 98 5.86 5.49 11.17
N ALA A 99 6.26 5.06 12.37
CA ALA A 99 7.30 4.05 12.57
C ALA A 99 6.90 2.66 12.00
N GLU A 100 5.62 2.30 12.05
CA GLU A 100 5.10 1.04 11.51
C GLU A 100 5.10 1.09 9.98
N ILE A 101 4.71 2.23 9.40
CA ILE A 101 4.74 2.48 7.95
C ILE A 101 6.19 2.44 7.44
N LYS A 102 7.12 3.12 8.13
CA LYS A 102 8.54 3.11 7.78
C LYS A 102 9.15 1.71 7.83
N SER A 103 8.79 0.92 8.84
CA SER A 103 9.23 -0.49 8.92
C SER A 103 8.68 -1.31 7.76
N ALA A 104 7.41 -1.13 7.42
CA ALA A 104 6.78 -1.77 6.27
C ALA A 104 7.45 -1.37 4.94
N GLU A 105 7.80 -0.10 4.77
CA GLU A 105 8.50 0.42 3.61
C GLU A 105 9.91 -0.19 3.47
N GLN A 106 10.66 -0.27 4.58
CA GLN A 106 11.97 -0.93 4.60
C GLN A 106 11.90 -2.39 4.17
N VAL A 107 10.83 -3.10 4.55
CA VAL A 107 10.58 -4.46 4.06
C VAL A 107 10.35 -4.44 2.55
N ILE A 108 9.49 -3.56 2.01
CA ILE A 108 9.20 -3.47 0.57
C ILE A 108 10.47 -3.23 -0.25
N ARG A 109 11.36 -2.37 0.26
CA ARG A 109 12.64 -2.03 -0.38
C ARG A 109 13.75 -3.07 -0.16
N GLY A 110 13.50 -4.14 0.62
CA GLY A 110 14.50 -5.17 0.91
C GLY A 110 15.59 -4.76 1.90
N ALA A 111 15.41 -3.65 2.62
CA ALA A 111 16.34 -3.15 3.62
C ALA A 111 16.28 -3.92 4.95
N SER A 112 15.21 -4.70 5.18
CA SER A 112 15.04 -5.55 6.36
C SER A 112 15.13 -7.04 5.99
N LYS A 113 16.04 -7.78 6.63
CA LYS A 113 16.32 -9.20 6.36
C LYS A 113 15.62 -10.19 7.30
N ASN A 114 14.73 -9.71 8.18
CA ASN A 114 14.23 -10.51 9.31
C ASN A 114 12.94 -11.31 9.05
N GLU A 115 12.44 -11.35 7.81
CA GLU A 115 11.23 -12.12 7.49
C GLU A 115 11.47 -13.03 6.28
N ALA A 116 10.72 -14.14 6.17
CA ALA A 116 10.71 -14.92 4.94
C ALA A 116 10.01 -14.08 3.85
N LEU A 117 10.79 -13.51 2.93
CA LEU A 117 10.30 -12.58 1.90
C LEU A 117 10.02 -13.30 0.58
N GLY A 118 8.92 -12.93 -0.07
CA GLY A 118 8.75 -13.14 -1.50
C GLY A 118 9.24 -11.90 -2.25
N GLU A 119 9.72 -12.08 -3.47
CA GLU A 119 10.27 -11.02 -4.31
C GLU A 119 9.63 -11.04 -5.70
N ILE A 120 9.61 -9.88 -6.35
CA ILE A 120 9.30 -9.74 -7.76
C ILE A 120 10.21 -8.66 -8.34
N GLU A 121 10.71 -8.91 -9.54
CA GLU A 121 11.43 -7.91 -10.31
C GLU A 121 10.45 -7.03 -11.08
N ILE A 122 10.62 -5.71 -10.95
CA ILE A 122 9.83 -4.71 -11.65
C ILE A 122 10.74 -3.81 -12.49
N ASP A 123 10.40 -3.63 -13.74
CA ASP A 123 11.01 -2.59 -14.57
C ASP A 123 10.43 -1.24 -14.15
N ILE A 124 11.27 -0.36 -13.58
CA ILE A 124 10.88 1.02 -13.33
C ILE A 124 11.25 1.79 -14.59
N PRO A 125 10.29 2.41 -15.30
CA PRO A 125 10.58 3.24 -16.46
C PRO A 125 11.41 4.48 -16.09
#